data_AF-N9TQM3-F1
#
_entry.id   AF-N9TQM3-F1
#
_cell.length_a   1.000
_cell.length_b   1.000
_cell.length_c   1.000
_cell.angle_alpha   90.00
_cell.angle_beta   90.00
_cell.angle_gamma   90.00
#
_symmetry.space_group_name_H-M   'P 1'
#
loop_
_entity.id
_entity.type
_entity.pdbx_description
1 polymer ?
#
loop_
_entity_poly.entity_id
_entity_poly.type
_entity_poly.pdbx_seq_one_letter_code
_entity_poly.pdbx_strand_id
1 'polypeptide(L)'
;MSITLKLHLKDLKQQHENYKADYELLEEYFSTKEFTGCFPKTLVDQLKSHHKGQDEIDLLVETLKPLVCIGSCYALCKPSQFPVGGCCYCKESGNAYIGFNMESAGRWIGYSVHGEQCTTNNALIHGEKKIDLLVISYTPCGHCRQYLNQFANRDEFLCHIVTLNRTFHLRELLPFDFRPSDLPSITFPDTSKFVIKSKVGDDVDMKFINQVIDCAKDSHVDNLMCYLGVGLVIGKEIYLGNYIESCAHNPSFHPMNGAISQLTLNGKDVSDVDSIILVQYENSPFKMEESAIGIIKGYGYTNSKITTITIG
;
A
#
# COMPACT_ATOMS: atom_id res chain seq x y z
N MET A 1 13.90 -14.82 6.05
CA MET A 1 13.91 -13.38 6.41
C MET A 1 14.77 -12.59 5.43
N SER A 2 14.28 -11.45 4.93
CA SER A 2 15.11 -10.51 4.16
C SER A 2 16.20 -9.88 5.06
N ILE A 3 17.33 -9.50 4.47
CA ILE A 3 18.40 -8.79 5.20
C ILE A 3 17.86 -7.46 5.76
N THR A 4 17.01 -6.78 5.00
CA THR A 4 16.35 -5.52 5.37
C THR A 4 15.54 -5.65 6.66
N LEU A 5 14.60 -6.60 6.75
CA LEU A 5 13.81 -6.81 7.96
C LEU A 5 14.71 -7.16 9.17
N LYS A 6 15.72 -8.01 8.96
CA LYS A 6 16.66 -8.40 10.02
C LYS A 6 17.38 -7.19 10.63
N LEU A 7 17.84 -6.25 9.79
CA LEU A 7 18.51 -5.03 10.25
C LEU A 7 17.54 -4.13 11.01
N HIS A 8 16.33 -3.92 10.50
CA HIS A 8 15.31 -3.14 11.19
C HIS A 8 14.95 -3.72 12.56
N LEU A 9 14.71 -5.03 12.66
CA LEU A 9 14.41 -5.68 13.94
C LEU A 9 15.59 -5.58 14.92
N LYS A 10 16.83 -5.66 14.44
CA LYS A 10 18.03 -5.48 15.29
C LYS A 10 18.08 -4.08 15.89
N ASP A 11 17.78 -3.05 15.12
CA ASP A 11 17.82 -1.65 15.57
C ASP A 11 16.63 -1.34 16.48
N LEU A 12 15.43 -1.80 16.12
CA LEU A 12 14.22 -1.61 16.91
C LEU A 12 14.30 -2.25 18.30
N LYS A 13 14.91 -3.43 18.43
CA LYS A 13 15.18 -4.07 19.74
C LYS A 13 16.05 -3.23 20.67
N GLN A 14 16.90 -2.36 20.12
CA GLN A 14 17.74 -1.44 20.91
C GLN A 14 16.99 -0.14 21.26
N GLN A 15 16.10 0.32 20.38
CA GLN A 15 15.37 1.58 20.52
C GLN A 15 14.10 1.47 21.37
N HIS A 16 13.45 0.30 21.36
CA HIS A 16 12.15 0.08 21.99
C HIS A 16 12.22 -1.17 22.89
N GLU A 17 12.80 -1.01 24.08
CA GLU A 17 12.95 -2.10 25.05
C GLU A 17 11.60 -2.74 25.43
N ASN A 18 10.53 -1.93 25.49
CA ASN A 18 9.17 -2.37 25.77
C ASN A 18 8.55 -3.29 24.70
N TYR A 19 9.09 -3.31 23.48
CA TYR A 19 8.64 -4.16 22.37
C TYR A 19 9.66 -5.25 22.00
N LYS A 20 10.70 -5.44 22.83
CA LYS A 20 11.79 -6.37 22.52
C LYS A 20 11.29 -7.81 22.29
N ALA A 21 10.36 -8.28 23.13
CA ALA A 21 9.77 -9.62 23.01
C ALA A 21 8.97 -9.78 21.70
N ASP A 22 8.28 -8.72 21.25
CA ASP A 22 7.57 -8.71 19.97
C ASP A 22 8.54 -8.89 18.81
N TYR A 23 9.63 -8.12 18.80
CA TYR A 23 10.62 -8.20 17.73
C TYR A 23 11.42 -9.51 17.72
N GLU A 24 11.65 -10.13 18.88
CA GLU A 24 12.25 -11.46 18.97
C GLU A 24 11.33 -12.54 18.37
N LEU A 25 10.03 -12.49 18.70
CA LEU A 25 9.01 -13.38 18.11
C LEU A 25 8.93 -13.20 16.57
N LEU A 26 8.94 -11.95 16.10
CA LEU A 26 8.92 -11.64 14.66
C LEU A 26 10.19 -12.13 13.94
N GLU A 27 11.37 -11.95 14.55
CA GLU A 27 12.64 -12.45 14.01
C GLU A 27 12.63 -13.97 13.89
N GLU A 28 12.15 -14.67 14.91
CA GLU A 28 11.99 -16.13 14.87
C GLU A 28 11.00 -16.54 13.77
N TYR A 29 9.82 -15.93 13.72
CA TYR A 29 8.77 -16.29 12.76
C TYR A 29 9.23 -16.12 11.31
N PHE A 30 9.89 -15.01 11.00
CA PHE A 30 10.35 -14.69 9.64
C PHE A 30 11.73 -15.26 9.32
N SER A 31 12.46 -15.87 10.26
CA SER A 31 13.76 -16.52 10.00
C SER A 31 13.71 -17.50 8.81
N THR A 32 12.60 -18.22 8.67
CA THR A 32 12.36 -19.24 7.63
C THR A 32 11.31 -18.83 6.59
N LYS A 33 10.73 -17.63 6.69
CA LYS A 33 9.67 -17.16 5.80
C LYS A 33 10.06 -15.88 5.08
N GLU A 34 9.41 -15.63 3.95
CA GLU A 34 9.46 -14.35 3.27
C GLU A 34 8.59 -13.33 4.00
N PHE A 35 9.00 -12.06 3.93
CA PHE A 35 8.27 -10.96 4.53
C PHE A 35 7.72 -10.07 3.42
N THR A 36 6.41 -9.85 3.45
CA THR A 36 5.70 -9.03 2.47
C THR A 36 5.00 -7.84 3.13
N GLY A 37 5.35 -7.51 4.37
CA GLY A 37 4.60 -6.55 5.19
C GLY A 37 3.31 -7.08 5.78
N CYS A 38 2.98 -8.36 5.58
CA CYS A 38 1.83 -9.04 6.16
C CYS A 38 2.22 -9.78 7.46
N PHE A 39 1.35 -9.66 8.47
CA PHE A 39 1.40 -10.39 9.72
C PHE A 39 0.14 -11.25 9.80
N PRO A 40 0.26 -12.58 9.57
CA PRO A 40 -0.90 -13.46 9.58
C PRO A 40 -1.57 -13.52 10.94
N LYS A 41 -2.88 -13.83 10.96
CA LYS A 41 -3.67 -13.94 12.19
C LYS A 41 -2.99 -14.71 13.32
N THR A 42 -2.36 -15.85 13.01
CA THR A 42 -1.67 -16.67 14.01
C THR A 42 -0.53 -15.93 14.71
N LEU A 43 0.20 -15.10 13.98
CA LEU A 43 1.28 -14.26 14.52
C LEU A 43 0.71 -13.06 15.28
N VAL A 44 -0.34 -12.42 14.77
CA VAL A 44 -1.04 -11.34 15.46
C VAL A 44 -1.59 -11.81 16.80
N ASP A 45 -2.17 -13.01 16.86
CA ASP A 45 -2.68 -13.59 18.11
C ASP A 45 -1.58 -13.95 19.11
N GLN A 46 -0.39 -14.35 18.64
CA GLN A 46 0.77 -14.53 19.52
C GLN A 46 1.24 -13.18 20.09
N LEU A 47 1.34 -12.14 19.27
CA LEU A 47 1.70 -10.79 19.71
C LEU A 47 0.70 -10.25 20.74
N LYS A 48 -0.61 -10.49 20.58
CA LYS A 48 -1.63 -10.09 21.58
C LYS A 48 -1.31 -10.60 22.99
N SER A 49 -0.66 -11.75 23.13
CA SER A 49 -0.31 -12.31 24.44
C SER A 49 0.75 -11.49 25.20
N HIS A 50 1.50 -10.64 24.51
CA HIS A 50 2.50 -9.74 25.11
C HIS A 50 1.88 -8.43 25.62
N HIS A 51 0.65 -8.12 25.22
CA HIS A 51 0.01 -6.84 25.52
C HIS A 51 -1.22 -7.00 26.41
N LYS A 52 -1.70 -5.88 26.93
CA LYS A 52 -2.95 -5.76 27.68
C LYS A 52 -3.69 -4.54 27.15
N GLY A 53 -5.02 -4.60 27.17
CA GLY A 53 -5.88 -3.48 26.83
C GLY A 53 -7.08 -3.40 27.77
N GLN A 54 -7.68 -2.22 27.85
CA GLN A 54 -8.91 -1.97 28.61
C GLN A 54 -10.12 -2.66 27.96
N ASP A 55 -10.10 -2.77 26.64
CA ASP A 55 -11.07 -3.48 25.81
C ASP A 55 -10.36 -4.17 24.63
N GLU A 56 -11.14 -4.80 23.75
CA GLU A 56 -10.61 -5.53 22.59
C GLU A 56 -9.90 -4.61 21.57
N ILE A 57 -10.39 -3.38 21.39
CA ILE A 57 -9.81 -2.42 20.45
C ILE A 57 -8.49 -1.90 21.01
N ASP A 58 -8.45 -1.55 22.29
CA ASP A 58 -7.24 -1.10 22.99
C ASP A 58 -6.16 -2.19 22.98
N LEU A 59 -6.52 -3.45 23.27
CA LEU A 59 -5.59 -4.58 23.19
C LEU A 59 -5.02 -4.73 21.77
N LEU A 60 -5.88 -4.65 20.76
CA LEU A 60 -5.47 -4.74 19.37
C LEU A 60 -4.54 -3.56 19.00
N VAL A 61 -4.86 -2.34 19.39
CA VAL A 61 -4.01 -1.17 19.17
C VAL A 61 -2.62 -1.36 19.78
N GLU A 62 -2.54 -1.76 21.05
CA GLU A 62 -1.26 -2.01 21.72
C GLU A 62 -0.44 -3.09 21.01
N THR A 63 -1.11 -4.11 20.49
CA THR A 63 -0.50 -5.18 19.68
C THR A 63 0.09 -4.67 18.36
N LEU A 64 -0.54 -3.68 17.72
CA LEU A 64 -0.13 -3.18 16.41
C LEU A 64 0.91 -2.05 16.48
N LYS A 65 1.01 -1.32 17.59
CA LYS A 65 2.03 -0.27 17.80
C LYS A 65 3.48 -0.70 17.49
N PRO A 66 3.99 -1.86 17.94
CA PRO A 66 5.33 -2.30 17.56
C PRO A 66 5.49 -2.50 16.04
N LEU A 67 4.42 -2.89 15.34
CA LEU A 67 4.42 -3.08 13.88
C LEU A 67 4.45 -1.75 13.13
N VAL A 68 3.83 -0.70 13.69
CA VAL A 68 3.93 0.67 13.16
C VAL A 68 5.39 1.15 13.13
N CYS A 69 6.17 0.84 14.18
CA CYS A 69 7.60 1.15 14.21
C CYS A 69 8.37 0.45 13.08
N ILE A 70 8.04 -0.82 12.80
CA ILE A 70 8.60 -1.55 11.65
C ILE A 70 8.25 -0.83 10.34
N GLY A 71 6.99 -0.44 10.15
CA GLY A 71 6.56 0.36 9.00
C GLY A 71 7.43 1.60 8.81
N SER A 72 7.64 2.39 9.87
CA SER A 72 8.47 3.60 9.82
C SER A 72 9.90 3.34 9.35
N CYS A 73 10.48 2.16 9.63
CA CYS A 73 11.82 1.81 9.17
C CYS A 73 11.93 1.61 7.65
N TYR A 74 10.82 1.33 6.96
CA TYR A 74 10.78 1.15 5.50
C TYR A 74 10.52 2.46 4.73
N ALA A 75 10.29 3.58 5.41
CA ALA A 75 9.96 4.85 4.78
C ALA A 75 10.99 5.30 3.74
N LEU A 76 10.49 5.65 2.54
CA LEU A 76 11.31 6.17 1.43
C LEU A 76 11.18 7.70 1.36
N CYS A 77 11.59 8.38 2.43
CA CYS A 77 11.30 9.80 2.65
C CYS A 77 12.56 10.69 2.57
N LYS A 78 13.39 10.53 1.54
CA LYS A 78 14.63 11.34 1.41
C LYS A 78 14.37 12.86 1.39
N PRO A 79 13.35 13.38 0.67
CA PRO A 79 13.05 14.81 0.67
C PRO A 79 12.70 15.38 2.06
N SER A 80 11.76 14.79 2.79
CA SER A 80 11.31 15.30 4.09
C SER A 80 12.17 14.86 5.26
N GLN A 81 12.86 13.72 5.14
CA GLN A 81 13.54 13.00 6.22
C GLN A 81 12.60 12.68 7.40
N PHE A 82 11.31 12.55 7.11
CA PHE A 82 10.28 12.35 8.12
C PHE A 82 9.59 10.99 7.92
N PRO A 83 10.04 9.93 8.62
CA PRO A 83 9.46 8.61 8.48
C PRO A 83 8.08 8.54 9.14
N VAL A 84 7.09 8.05 8.40
CA VAL A 84 5.73 7.80 8.87
C VAL A 84 5.38 6.36 8.54
N GLY A 85 5.27 5.53 9.58
CA GLY A 85 4.77 4.17 9.49
C GLY A 85 3.31 4.06 9.90
N GLY A 86 2.65 3.03 9.38
CA GLY A 86 1.32 2.59 9.77
C GLY A 86 1.18 1.07 9.78
N CYS A 87 0.15 0.59 10.46
CA CYS A 87 -0.27 -0.80 10.45
C CYS A 87 -1.80 -0.87 10.48
N CYS A 88 -2.42 -1.57 9.53
CA CYS A 88 -3.86 -1.80 9.54
C CYS A 88 -4.19 -3.25 9.89
N TYR A 89 -5.41 -3.48 10.36
CA TYR A 89 -5.95 -4.79 10.72
C TYR A 89 -7.26 -5.04 10.00
N CYS A 90 -7.40 -6.27 9.50
CA CYS A 90 -8.57 -6.76 8.77
C CYS A 90 -9.24 -7.84 9.61
N LYS A 91 -10.45 -7.59 10.11
CA LYS A 91 -11.14 -8.47 11.06
C LYS A 91 -11.56 -9.81 10.44
N GLU A 92 -11.90 -9.80 9.15
CA GLU A 92 -12.35 -10.99 8.45
C GLU A 92 -11.26 -12.07 8.34
N SER A 93 -10.04 -11.68 7.94
CA SER A 93 -8.89 -12.58 7.88
C SER A 93 -8.16 -12.72 9.22
N GLY A 94 -8.24 -11.68 10.07
CA GLY A 94 -7.44 -11.52 11.27
C GLY A 94 -6.00 -11.09 11.00
N ASN A 95 -5.65 -10.74 9.76
CA ASN A 95 -4.31 -10.31 9.39
C ASN A 95 -4.07 -8.83 9.69
N ALA A 96 -2.79 -8.47 9.84
CA ALA A 96 -2.35 -7.08 9.89
C ALA A 96 -1.31 -6.79 8.80
N TYR A 97 -1.27 -5.55 8.32
CA TYR A 97 -0.42 -5.12 7.22
C TYR A 97 0.24 -3.79 7.54
N ILE A 98 1.55 -3.68 7.31
CA ILE A 98 2.28 -2.42 7.49
C ILE A 98 2.38 -1.63 6.18
N GLY A 99 2.64 -0.34 6.33
CA GLY A 99 3.03 0.54 5.24
C GLY A 99 3.77 1.77 5.75
N PHE A 100 4.18 2.62 4.81
CA PHE A 100 5.09 3.73 5.06
C PHE A 100 4.96 4.83 4.02
N ASN A 101 5.39 6.05 4.34
CA ASN A 101 5.44 7.13 3.36
C ASN A 101 6.58 6.94 2.35
N MET A 102 6.34 7.38 1.12
CA MET A 102 7.29 7.32 0.01
C MET A 102 7.27 8.63 -0.76
N GLU A 103 8.45 9.14 -1.08
CA GLU A 103 8.64 10.45 -1.69
C GLU A 103 9.59 10.34 -2.89
N SER A 104 9.07 10.62 -4.07
CA SER A 104 9.82 10.56 -5.33
C SER A 104 10.74 11.79 -5.47
N ALA A 105 12.02 11.62 -5.21
CA ALA A 105 12.98 12.73 -5.12
C ALA A 105 13.16 13.47 -6.46
N GLY A 106 13.11 14.81 -6.42
CA GLY A 106 13.27 15.65 -7.61
C GLY A 106 12.09 15.57 -8.59
N ARG A 107 10.94 15.05 -8.16
CA ARG A 107 9.72 14.93 -8.97
C ARG A 107 8.58 15.78 -8.40
N TRP A 108 7.44 15.79 -9.09
CA TRP A 108 6.26 16.52 -8.65
C TRP A 108 5.72 15.96 -7.33
N ILE A 109 5.35 16.84 -6.39
CA ILE A 109 4.92 16.44 -5.03
C ILE A 109 3.67 15.55 -5.02
N GLY A 110 2.82 15.64 -6.05
CA GLY A 110 1.65 14.77 -6.18
C GLY A 110 1.98 13.29 -6.43
N TYR A 111 3.26 12.94 -6.64
CA TYR A 111 3.73 11.56 -6.70
C TYR A 111 3.99 10.94 -5.33
N SER A 112 4.05 11.75 -4.27
CA SER A 112 4.27 11.26 -2.91
C SER A 112 3.10 10.41 -2.43
N VAL A 113 3.43 9.41 -1.62
CA VAL A 113 2.47 8.53 -0.96
C VAL A 113 2.65 8.64 0.54
N HIS A 114 1.52 8.70 1.22
CA HIS A 114 1.46 8.79 2.68
C HIS A 114 1.42 7.40 3.32
N GLY A 115 1.79 7.31 4.60
CA GLY A 115 1.81 6.05 5.34
C GLY A 115 0.45 5.34 5.33
N GLU A 116 -0.64 6.09 5.48
CA GLU A 116 -2.02 5.59 5.46
C GLU A 116 -2.38 4.95 4.12
N GLN A 117 -2.03 5.63 3.02
CA GLN A 117 -2.29 5.15 1.67
C GLN A 117 -1.51 3.85 1.40
N CYS A 118 -0.20 3.84 1.70
CA CYS A 118 0.64 2.67 1.53
C CYS A 118 0.17 1.49 2.40
N THR A 119 -0.17 1.74 3.67
CA THR A 119 -0.59 0.70 4.62
C THR A 119 -1.86 0.00 4.15
N THR A 120 -2.86 0.80 3.77
CA THR A 120 -4.15 0.26 3.31
C THR A 120 -4.05 -0.38 1.92
N ASN A 121 -3.24 0.18 1.01
CA ASN A 121 -2.95 -0.46 -0.27
C ASN A 121 -2.29 -1.83 -0.08
N ASN A 122 -1.39 -1.99 0.90
CA ASN A 122 -0.75 -3.27 1.17
C ASN A 122 -1.78 -4.36 1.53
N ALA A 123 -2.75 -4.04 2.40
CA ALA A 123 -3.85 -4.96 2.71
C ALA A 123 -4.68 -5.32 1.47
N LEU A 124 -5.05 -4.33 0.66
CA LEU A 124 -5.88 -4.54 -0.54
C LEU A 124 -5.18 -5.40 -1.60
N ILE A 125 -3.88 -5.20 -1.84
CA ILE A 125 -3.07 -6.01 -2.76
C ILE A 125 -2.96 -7.46 -2.27
N HIS A 126 -2.98 -7.69 -0.95
CA HIS A 126 -3.04 -9.02 -0.35
C HIS A 126 -4.46 -9.64 -0.37
N GLY A 127 -5.42 -8.98 -1.02
CA GLY A 127 -6.76 -9.51 -1.27
C GLY A 127 -7.81 -9.13 -0.23
N GLU A 128 -7.46 -8.32 0.76
CA GLU A 128 -8.41 -7.86 1.77
C GLU A 128 -9.52 -7.02 1.13
N LYS A 129 -10.76 -7.23 1.58
CA LYS A 129 -11.94 -6.50 1.09
C LYS A 129 -12.40 -5.41 2.05
N LYS A 130 -11.99 -5.51 3.31
CA LYS A 130 -12.36 -4.60 4.40
C LYS A 130 -11.17 -4.38 5.31
N ILE A 131 -10.99 -3.14 5.74
CA ILE A 131 -9.97 -2.74 6.72
C ILE A 131 -10.71 -2.11 7.90
N ASP A 132 -10.59 -2.68 9.09
CA ASP A 132 -11.39 -2.30 10.25
C ASP A 132 -10.69 -1.24 11.11
N LEU A 133 -9.37 -1.35 11.25
CA LEU A 133 -8.55 -0.45 12.08
C LEU A 133 -7.27 -0.08 11.35
N LEU A 134 -6.93 1.21 11.35
CA LEU A 134 -5.61 1.73 10.99
C LEU A 134 -4.95 2.33 12.21
N VAL A 135 -3.76 1.84 12.57
CA VAL A 135 -2.88 2.45 13.57
C VAL A 135 -1.79 3.21 12.82
N ILE A 136 -1.69 4.52 13.02
CA ILE A 136 -0.78 5.39 12.29
C ILE A 136 0.02 6.28 13.24
N SER A 137 1.28 6.55 12.89
CA SER A 137 2.20 7.33 13.74
C SER A 137 1.66 8.73 14.08
N TYR A 138 1.14 9.45 13.08
CA TYR A 138 0.70 10.84 13.19
C TYR A 138 -0.74 11.02 12.70
N THR A 139 -1.37 12.11 13.11
CA THR A 139 -2.74 12.46 12.68
C THR A 139 -2.83 12.54 11.16
N PRO A 140 -3.76 11.82 10.51
CA PRO A 140 -3.92 11.88 9.07
C PRO A 140 -4.19 13.29 8.56
N CYS A 141 -3.52 13.67 7.48
CA CYS A 141 -3.77 14.94 6.79
C CYS A 141 -5.11 14.88 6.01
N GLY A 142 -5.59 16.03 5.53
CA GLY A 142 -6.86 16.10 4.78
C GLY A 142 -6.89 15.17 3.55
N HIS A 143 -5.77 15.04 2.84
CA HIS A 143 -5.62 14.14 1.70
C HIS A 143 -5.83 12.67 2.10
N CYS A 144 -5.21 12.21 3.18
CA CYS A 144 -5.38 10.83 3.66
C CYS A 144 -6.79 10.58 4.18
N ARG A 145 -7.38 11.55 4.88
CA ARG A 145 -8.77 11.43 5.34
C ARG A 145 -9.73 11.25 4.16
N GLN A 146 -9.55 12.04 3.10
CA GLN A 146 -10.35 11.94 1.88
C GLN A 146 -10.11 10.61 1.14
N TYR A 147 -8.85 10.15 1.05
CA TYR A 147 -8.52 8.85 0.47
C TYR A 147 -9.16 7.68 1.26
N LEU A 148 -9.07 7.69 2.59
CA LEU A 148 -9.69 6.63 3.40
C LEU A 148 -11.23 6.62 3.27
N ASN A 149 -11.81 7.75 2.85
CA ASN A 149 -13.26 7.92 2.74
C ASN A 149 -13.89 7.13 1.59
N GLN A 150 -13.10 6.60 0.66
CA GLN A 150 -13.59 5.77 -0.45
C GLN A 150 -13.84 4.30 -0.07
N PHE A 151 -13.37 3.86 1.10
CA PHE A 151 -13.57 2.47 1.53
C PHE A 151 -15.00 2.18 1.93
N ALA A 152 -15.49 0.99 1.55
CA ALA A 152 -16.88 0.59 1.71
C ALA A 152 -17.38 0.67 3.17
N ASN A 153 -16.49 0.43 4.14
CA ASN A 153 -16.81 0.45 5.57
C ASN A 153 -16.37 1.73 6.28
N ARG A 154 -16.25 2.87 5.58
CA ARG A 154 -15.78 4.16 6.14
C ARG A 154 -16.45 4.56 7.47
N ASP A 155 -17.74 4.23 7.65
CA ASP A 155 -18.52 4.63 8.82
C ASP A 155 -18.11 3.84 10.07
N GLU A 156 -17.55 2.65 9.88
CA GLU A 156 -17.04 1.74 10.91
C GLU A 156 -15.53 1.79 11.04
N PHE A 157 -14.84 2.39 10.06
CA PHE A 157 -13.37 2.45 9.99
C PHE A 157 -12.81 3.25 11.17
N LEU A 158 -11.95 2.59 11.95
CA LEU A 158 -11.26 3.20 13.08
C LEU A 158 -9.85 3.63 12.69
N CYS A 159 -9.43 4.79 13.18
CA CYS A 159 -8.07 5.29 13.06
C CYS A 159 -7.51 5.57 14.46
N HIS A 160 -6.51 4.82 14.88
CA HIS A 160 -5.73 5.11 16.07
C HIS A 160 -4.49 5.93 15.73
N ILE A 161 -4.33 7.07 16.40
CA ILE A 161 -3.20 7.98 16.19
C ILE A 161 -2.23 7.80 17.37
N VAL A 162 -1.05 7.22 17.10
CA VAL A 162 -0.07 6.84 18.14
C VAL A 162 0.38 8.04 18.96
N THR A 163 0.69 9.16 18.29
CA THR A 163 1.14 10.41 18.96
C THR A 163 0.08 11.08 19.84
N LEU A 164 -1.21 10.83 19.59
CA LEU A 164 -2.31 11.30 20.44
C LEU A 164 -2.77 10.23 21.45
N ASN A 165 -2.29 9.00 21.29
CA ASN A 165 -2.78 7.81 21.98
C ASN A 165 -4.32 7.73 22.00
N ARG A 166 -4.94 7.96 20.85
CA ARG A 166 -6.41 8.05 20.75
C ARG A 166 -6.94 7.46 19.45
N THR A 167 -8.04 6.73 19.58
CA THR A 167 -8.81 6.17 18.46
C THR A 167 -9.98 7.07 18.11
N PHE A 168 -10.23 7.22 16.81
CA PHE A 168 -11.36 7.96 16.25
C PHE A 168 -12.03 7.12 15.17
N HIS A 169 -13.34 7.29 14.99
CA HIS A 169 -13.95 6.92 13.72
C HIS A 169 -13.50 7.88 12.62
N LEU A 170 -13.36 7.39 11.38
CA LEU A 170 -12.96 8.23 10.25
C LEU A 170 -13.87 9.46 10.07
N ARG A 171 -15.18 9.30 10.28
CA ARG A 171 -16.17 10.40 10.22
C ARG A 171 -15.91 11.53 11.21
N GLU A 172 -15.24 11.27 12.33
CA GLU A 172 -14.86 12.30 13.30
C GLU A 172 -13.66 13.11 12.81
N LEU A 173 -12.80 12.49 11.99
CA LEU A 173 -11.65 13.15 11.38
C LEU A 173 -12.04 13.94 10.13
N LEU A 174 -13.12 13.56 9.43
CA LEU A 174 -13.62 14.21 8.22
C LEU A 174 -15.14 14.48 8.30
N PRO A 175 -15.57 15.50 9.07
CA PRO A 175 -16.98 15.86 9.16
C PRO A 175 -17.47 16.53 7.86
N PHE A 176 -18.73 16.29 7.47
CA PHE A 176 -19.36 16.85 6.27
C PHE A 176 -18.55 16.57 4.99
N ASP A 177 -18.10 15.33 4.88
CA ASP A 177 -17.21 14.84 3.84
C ASP A 177 -17.87 14.76 2.46
N PHE A 178 -17.02 14.88 1.44
CA PHE A 178 -17.35 14.59 0.04
C PHE A 178 -17.09 13.12 -0.26
N ARG A 179 -18.04 12.44 -0.89
CA ARG A 179 -18.12 10.97 -1.00
C ARG A 179 -18.36 10.51 -2.44
N PRO A 180 -18.09 9.23 -2.76
CA PRO A 180 -18.48 8.67 -4.04
C PRO A 180 -19.97 8.84 -4.38
N SER A 181 -20.86 8.83 -3.36
CA SER A 181 -22.30 9.05 -3.55
C SER A 181 -22.69 10.46 -4.00
N ASP A 182 -21.79 11.43 -3.89
CA ASP A 182 -22.02 12.80 -4.36
C ASP A 182 -21.72 12.95 -5.85
N LEU A 183 -21.11 11.93 -6.47
CA LEU A 183 -20.81 11.89 -7.90
C LEU A 183 -22.01 11.34 -8.69
N PRO A 184 -22.13 11.72 -9.98
CA PRO A 184 -23.11 11.10 -10.88
C PRO A 184 -22.87 9.59 -11.01
N SER A 185 -23.94 8.82 -11.08
CA SER A 185 -23.86 7.39 -11.37
C SER A 185 -23.30 7.16 -12.77
N ILE A 186 -22.35 6.23 -12.89
CA ILE A 186 -21.76 5.80 -14.16
C ILE A 186 -21.93 4.28 -14.33
N THR A 187 -22.04 3.84 -15.58
CA THR A 187 -22.05 2.41 -15.91
C THR A 187 -20.61 1.94 -16.12
N PHE A 188 -20.13 1.10 -15.22
CA PHE A 188 -18.80 0.49 -15.35
C PHE A 188 -18.80 -0.64 -16.39
N PRO A 189 -17.68 -0.82 -17.12
CA PRO A 189 -17.52 -1.96 -18.02
C PRO A 189 -17.39 -3.27 -17.24
N ASP A 190 -17.78 -4.38 -17.89
CA ASP A 190 -17.57 -5.73 -17.39
C ASP A 190 -16.11 -6.15 -17.61
N THR A 191 -15.28 -6.01 -16.57
CA THR A 191 -13.83 -6.24 -16.63
C THR A 191 -13.46 -7.69 -16.98
N SER A 192 -14.38 -8.65 -16.82
CA SER A 192 -14.17 -10.04 -17.24
C SER A 192 -14.04 -10.20 -18.76
N LYS A 193 -14.52 -9.22 -19.54
CA LYS A 193 -14.48 -9.19 -21.01
C LYS A 193 -13.26 -8.45 -21.56
N PHE A 194 -12.43 -7.86 -20.70
CA PHE A 194 -11.24 -7.14 -21.16
C PHE A 194 -10.26 -8.07 -21.88
N VAL A 195 -9.88 -7.65 -23.08
CA VAL A 195 -8.84 -8.30 -23.91
C VAL A 195 -7.72 -7.31 -24.21
N ILE A 196 -6.56 -7.82 -24.61
CA ILE A 196 -5.45 -6.98 -25.08
C ILE A 196 -5.84 -6.37 -26.43
N LYS A 197 -5.91 -5.03 -26.50
CA LYS A 197 -6.12 -4.28 -27.74
C LYS A 197 -4.81 -3.94 -28.42
N SER A 198 -3.77 -3.64 -27.64
CA SER A 198 -2.43 -3.35 -28.15
C SER A 198 -1.33 -3.65 -27.12
N LYS A 199 -0.13 -3.94 -27.63
CA LYS A 199 1.13 -4.10 -26.87
C LYS A 199 2.19 -3.26 -27.57
N VAL A 200 2.85 -2.37 -26.83
CA VAL A 200 3.94 -1.51 -27.31
C VAL A 200 5.12 -1.61 -26.35
N GLY A 201 6.34 -1.62 -26.88
CA GLY A 201 7.57 -1.67 -26.09
C GLY A 201 8.28 -3.02 -26.14
N ASP A 202 9.09 -3.30 -25.12
CA ASP A 202 9.95 -4.47 -25.09
C ASP A 202 9.19 -5.80 -24.98
N ASP A 203 9.86 -6.89 -25.34
CA ASP A 203 9.30 -8.23 -25.15
C ASP A 203 9.41 -8.66 -23.68
N VAL A 204 8.30 -9.16 -23.15
CA VAL A 204 8.13 -9.56 -21.75
C VAL A 204 7.21 -10.78 -21.73
N ASP A 205 7.47 -11.69 -20.80
CA ASP A 205 6.70 -12.93 -20.63
C ASP A 205 5.20 -12.64 -20.49
N MET A 206 4.38 -13.32 -21.30
CA MET A 206 2.93 -13.22 -21.27
C MET A 206 2.34 -13.58 -19.91
N LYS A 207 3.00 -14.43 -19.12
CA LYS A 207 2.60 -14.73 -17.73
C LYS A 207 2.57 -13.46 -16.89
N PHE A 208 3.62 -12.64 -16.96
CA PHE A 208 3.69 -11.39 -16.21
C PHE A 208 2.68 -10.37 -16.73
N ILE A 209 2.50 -10.26 -18.05
CA ILE A 209 1.46 -9.40 -18.64
C ILE A 209 0.07 -9.74 -18.08
N ASN A 210 -0.29 -11.03 -18.04
CA ASN A 210 -1.59 -11.47 -17.53
C ASN A 210 -1.77 -11.14 -16.03
N GLN A 211 -0.72 -11.29 -15.21
CA GLN A 211 -0.77 -10.91 -13.80
C GLN A 211 -1.02 -9.40 -13.60
N VAL A 212 -0.42 -8.55 -14.44
CA VAL A 212 -0.66 -7.10 -14.38
C VAL A 212 -2.05 -6.73 -14.91
N ILE A 213 -2.57 -7.48 -15.89
CA ILE A 213 -3.96 -7.31 -16.36
C ILE A 213 -4.95 -7.63 -15.24
N ASP A 214 -4.78 -8.76 -14.55
CA ASP A 214 -5.65 -9.14 -13.44
C ASP A 214 -5.57 -8.12 -12.30
N CYS A 215 -4.36 -7.64 -11.99
CA CYS A 215 -4.15 -6.53 -11.05
C CYS A 215 -4.87 -5.24 -11.48
N ALA A 216 -4.83 -4.88 -12.77
CA ALA A 216 -5.54 -3.70 -13.29
C ALA A 216 -7.06 -3.83 -13.16
N LYS A 217 -7.62 -5.03 -13.36
CA LYS A 217 -9.06 -5.30 -13.20
C LYS A 217 -9.52 -5.15 -11.75
N ASP A 218 -8.63 -5.37 -10.78
CA ASP A 218 -8.87 -5.17 -9.36
C ASP A 218 -8.69 -3.70 -8.91
N SER A 219 -8.55 -2.75 -9.84
CA SER A 219 -8.54 -1.32 -9.49
C SER A 219 -9.85 -0.91 -8.83
N HIS A 220 -9.76 -0.09 -7.79
CA HIS A 220 -10.93 0.61 -7.24
C HIS A 220 -11.18 1.85 -8.10
N VAL A 221 -12.40 1.98 -8.65
CA VAL A 221 -12.76 3.05 -9.57
C VAL A 221 -14.07 3.70 -9.14
N ASP A 222 -14.14 5.03 -9.30
CA ASP A 222 -15.31 5.84 -8.95
C ASP A 222 -15.97 6.41 -10.21
N ASN A 223 -15.46 7.48 -10.81
CA ASN A 223 -16.08 8.12 -11.98
C ASN A 223 -15.15 8.27 -13.19
N LEU A 224 -13.85 8.04 -13.05
CA LEU A 224 -12.86 8.12 -14.13
C LEU A 224 -12.71 6.80 -14.90
N MET A 225 -13.12 5.66 -14.32
CA MET A 225 -12.96 4.33 -14.91
C MET A 225 -11.50 4.01 -15.27
N CYS A 226 -10.57 4.43 -14.41
CA CYS A 226 -9.13 4.19 -14.59
C CYS A 226 -8.74 2.80 -14.08
N TYR A 227 -8.95 1.75 -14.90
CA TYR A 227 -8.38 0.43 -14.62
C TYR A 227 -6.92 0.41 -15.04
N LEU A 228 -6.01 0.60 -14.07
CA LEU A 228 -4.58 0.70 -14.29
C LEU A 228 -3.83 -0.30 -13.41
N GLY A 229 -2.85 -0.96 -14.00
CA GLY A 229 -1.97 -1.89 -13.30
C GLY A 229 -0.51 -1.66 -13.66
N VAL A 230 0.38 -1.84 -12.69
CA VAL A 230 1.83 -1.81 -12.89
C VAL A 230 2.44 -3.09 -12.38
N GLY A 231 3.39 -3.64 -13.14
CA GLY A 231 4.25 -4.74 -12.72
C GLY A 231 5.72 -4.35 -12.83
N LEU A 232 6.48 -4.54 -11.75
CA LEU A 232 7.94 -4.41 -11.74
C LEU A 232 8.55 -5.81 -11.72
N VAL A 233 9.27 -6.18 -12.79
CA VAL A 233 9.82 -7.52 -12.97
C VAL A 233 11.28 -7.55 -12.52
N ILE A 234 11.65 -8.55 -11.72
CA ILE A 234 13.02 -8.86 -11.30
C ILE A 234 13.27 -10.36 -11.50
N GLY A 235 13.99 -10.72 -12.56
CA GLY A 235 14.24 -12.10 -12.94
C GLY A 235 12.95 -12.90 -13.17
N LYS A 236 12.55 -13.69 -12.16
CA LYS A 236 11.33 -14.53 -12.18
C LYS A 236 10.23 -14.03 -11.24
N GLU A 237 10.47 -12.92 -10.56
CA GLU A 237 9.57 -12.29 -9.60
C GLU A 237 8.90 -11.07 -10.23
N ILE A 238 7.70 -10.75 -9.76
CA ILE A 238 6.97 -9.54 -10.15
C ILE A 238 6.34 -8.90 -8.92
N TYR A 239 6.38 -7.57 -8.87
CA TYR A 239 5.74 -6.76 -7.84
C TYR A 239 4.64 -5.92 -8.48
N LEU A 240 3.43 -6.06 -7.97
CA LEU A 240 2.22 -5.53 -8.58
C LEU A 240 1.71 -4.32 -7.81
N GLY A 241 1.03 -3.43 -8.53
CA GLY A 241 0.22 -2.36 -7.94
C GLY A 241 -0.96 -2.04 -8.84
N ASN A 242 -2.13 -1.86 -8.24
CA ASN A 242 -3.37 -1.45 -8.88
C ASN A 242 -3.70 0.01 -8.54
N TYR A 243 -4.52 0.64 -9.36
CA TYR A 243 -5.01 1.99 -9.11
C TYR A 243 -6.12 1.97 -8.06
N ILE A 244 -6.11 2.97 -7.18
CA ILE A 244 -7.20 3.20 -6.24
C ILE A 244 -7.67 4.63 -6.45
N GLU A 245 -8.77 4.77 -7.17
CA GLU A 245 -9.40 6.06 -7.44
C GLU A 245 -9.95 6.66 -6.15
N SER A 246 -9.94 7.99 -6.08
CA SER A 246 -10.64 8.76 -5.07
C SER A 246 -11.67 9.64 -5.78
N CYS A 247 -12.88 9.75 -5.23
CA CYS A 247 -13.91 10.65 -5.71
C CYS A 247 -13.46 12.12 -5.81
N ALA A 248 -12.55 12.54 -4.93
CA ALA A 248 -11.91 13.87 -4.97
C ALA A 248 -10.72 13.98 -5.96
N HIS A 249 -10.51 12.97 -6.81
CA HIS A 249 -9.48 12.83 -7.83
C HIS A 249 -8.03 12.87 -7.32
N ASN A 250 -7.56 14.00 -6.78
CA ASN A 250 -6.18 14.20 -6.35
C ASN A 250 -5.68 13.14 -5.34
N PRO A 251 -6.51 12.62 -4.40
CA PRO A 251 -6.10 11.57 -3.49
C PRO A 251 -5.92 10.17 -4.08
N SER A 252 -6.20 9.99 -5.38
CA SER A 252 -6.08 8.69 -6.04
C SER A 252 -4.66 8.13 -5.91
N PHE A 253 -4.57 6.84 -5.62
CA PHE A 253 -3.32 6.13 -5.43
C PHE A 253 -2.81 5.53 -6.73
N HIS A 254 -1.61 5.96 -7.13
CA HIS A 254 -1.00 5.53 -8.38
C HIS A 254 -0.41 4.10 -8.27
N PRO A 255 -0.69 3.18 -9.22
CA PRO A 255 -0.26 1.77 -9.15
C PRO A 255 1.27 1.59 -9.07
N MET A 256 2.04 2.46 -9.73
CA MET A 256 3.51 2.47 -9.59
C MET A 256 3.97 2.56 -8.12
N ASN A 257 3.30 3.37 -7.29
CA ASN A 257 3.64 3.47 -5.89
C ASN A 257 3.31 2.17 -5.12
N GLY A 258 2.20 1.51 -5.47
CA GLY A 258 1.86 0.18 -4.93
C GLY A 258 2.94 -0.85 -5.25
N ALA A 259 3.36 -0.92 -6.51
CA ALA A 259 4.40 -1.86 -6.93
C ALA A 259 5.76 -1.59 -6.25
N ILE A 260 6.15 -0.32 -6.09
CA ILE A 260 7.37 0.07 -5.35
C ILE A 260 7.26 -0.31 -3.87
N SER A 261 6.09 -0.10 -3.24
CA SER A 261 5.86 -0.52 -1.86
C SER A 261 6.04 -2.02 -1.68
N GLN A 262 5.43 -2.84 -2.56
CA GLN A 262 5.56 -4.30 -2.51
C GLN A 262 7.01 -4.76 -2.72
N LEU A 263 7.71 -4.15 -3.69
CA LEU A 263 9.13 -4.39 -3.95
C LEU A 263 9.98 -4.10 -2.71
N THR A 264 9.75 -2.94 -2.08
CA THR A 264 10.52 -2.48 -0.91
C THR A 264 10.26 -3.35 0.32
N LEU A 265 9.01 -3.74 0.57
CA LEU A 265 8.65 -4.66 1.67
C LEU A 265 9.33 -6.03 1.55
N ASN A 266 9.54 -6.49 0.32
CA ASN A 266 10.28 -7.72 0.02
C ASN A 266 11.82 -7.54 0.09
N GLY A 267 12.30 -6.36 0.48
CA GLY A 267 13.72 -6.07 0.65
C GLY A 267 14.50 -5.95 -0.66
N LYS A 268 13.82 -5.64 -1.76
CA LYS A 268 14.43 -5.33 -3.06
C LYS A 268 14.59 -3.82 -3.23
N ASP A 269 15.39 -3.40 -4.20
CA ASP A 269 15.55 -1.99 -4.57
C ASP A 269 15.05 -1.73 -6.00
N VAL A 270 14.61 -0.51 -6.30
CA VAL A 270 14.14 -0.16 -7.65
C VAL A 270 15.25 -0.29 -8.70
N SER A 271 16.52 -0.24 -8.30
CA SER A 271 17.66 -0.49 -9.18
C SER A 271 17.78 -1.94 -9.64
N ASP A 272 17.12 -2.89 -8.96
CA ASP A 272 17.08 -4.30 -9.34
C ASP A 272 16.05 -4.58 -10.45
N VAL A 273 15.21 -3.60 -10.82
CA VAL A 273 14.11 -3.79 -11.78
C VAL A 273 14.63 -3.97 -13.21
N ASP A 274 14.32 -5.13 -13.79
CA ASP A 274 14.70 -5.50 -15.16
C ASP A 274 13.79 -4.90 -16.22
N SER A 275 12.48 -4.82 -15.92
CA SER A 275 11.47 -4.27 -16.84
C SER A 275 10.21 -3.84 -16.12
N ILE A 276 9.47 -2.92 -16.73
CA ILE A 276 8.19 -2.40 -16.24
C ILE A 276 7.09 -2.77 -17.22
N ILE A 277 6.00 -3.32 -16.70
CA ILE A 277 4.77 -3.55 -17.46
C ILE A 277 3.72 -2.55 -16.97
N LEU A 278 3.14 -1.80 -17.90
CA LEU A 278 2.05 -0.86 -17.67
C LEU A 278 0.80 -1.39 -18.35
N VAL A 279 -0.28 -1.64 -17.61
CA VAL A 279 -1.59 -2.01 -18.17
C VAL A 279 -2.56 -0.85 -17.93
N GLN A 280 -3.28 -0.45 -18.97
CA GLN A 280 -4.27 0.62 -18.88
C GLN A 280 -5.49 0.33 -19.76
N TYR A 281 -6.68 0.66 -19.24
CA TYR A 281 -7.93 0.63 -20.02
C TYR A 281 -7.98 1.70 -21.12
N GLU A 282 -8.47 1.31 -22.30
CA GLU A 282 -8.44 2.14 -23.51
C GLU A 282 -9.19 3.47 -23.35
N ASN A 283 -10.27 3.48 -22.56
CA ASN A 283 -11.12 4.65 -22.33
C ASN A 283 -10.74 5.44 -21.07
N SER A 284 -9.61 5.13 -20.41
CA SER A 284 -9.15 5.95 -19.29
C SER A 284 -8.84 7.39 -19.76
N PRO A 285 -9.34 8.42 -19.06
CA PRO A 285 -9.21 9.83 -19.49
C PRO A 285 -7.77 10.37 -19.39
N PHE A 286 -6.88 9.65 -18.72
CA PHE A 286 -5.48 10.03 -18.52
C PHE A 286 -4.55 8.93 -19.00
N LYS A 287 -3.32 9.29 -19.38
CA LYS A 287 -2.26 8.33 -19.74
C LYS A 287 -1.29 8.18 -18.56
N MET A 288 -1.12 6.94 -18.09
CA MET A 288 -0.31 6.62 -16.92
C MET A 288 1.21 6.64 -17.19
N GLU A 289 1.65 6.45 -18.43
CA GLU A 289 3.06 6.20 -18.76
C GLU A 289 4.01 7.29 -18.23
N GLU A 290 3.71 8.56 -18.49
CA GLU A 290 4.55 9.67 -18.05
C GLU A 290 4.65 9.76 -16.52
N SER A 291 3.53 9.58 -15.81
CA SER A 291 3.51 9.62 -14.35
C SER A 291 4.20 8.40 -13.74
N ALA A 292 4.00 7.20 -14.29
CA ALA A 292 4.69 5.98 -13.86
C ALA A 292 6.21 6.13 -13.95
N ILE A 293 6.71 6.61 -15.10
CA ILE A 293 8.14 6.84 -15.32
C ILE A 293 8.65 7.95 -14.40
N GLY A 294 7.88 9.02 -14.22
CA GLY A 294 8.20 10.11 -13.30
C GLY A 294 8.41 9.62 -11.88
N ILE A 295 7.46 8.85 -11.35
CA ILE A 295 7.48 8.27 -10.01
C ILE A 295 8.72 7.41 -9.81
N ILE A 296 8.92 6.38 -10.63
CA ILE A 296 9.97 5.37 -10.38
C ILE A 296 11.38 5.96 -10.54
N LYS A 297 11.57 6.93 -11.45
CA LYS A 297 12.86 7.61 -11.60
C LYS A 297 13.25 8.44 -10.38
N GLY A 298 12.31 8.93 -9.56
CA GLY A 298 12.66 9.62 -8.31
C GLY A 298 13.21 8.70 -7.22
N TYR A 299 13.10 7.38 -7.41
CA TYR A 299 13.73 6.37 -6.54
C TYR A 299 15.07 5.84 -7.11
N GLY A 300 15.49 6.29 -8.30
CA GLY A 300 16.79 5.94 -8.88
C GLY A 300 16.74 4.91 -10.01
N TYR A 301 15.56 4.55 -10.53
CA TYR A 301 15.44 3.70 -11.71
C TYR A 301 16.07 4.35 -12.95
N THR A 302 16.96 3.62 -13.62
CA THR A 302 17.72 4.10 -14.79
C THR A 302 17.55 3.24 -16.04
N ASN A 303 16.96 2.06 -15.92
CA ASN A 303 16.72 1.15 -17.03
C ASN A 303 15.60 1.70 -17.94
N SER A 304 15.51 1.19 -19.17
CA SER A 304 14.61 1.69 -20.21
C SER A 304 13.57 0.68 -20.67
N LYS A 305 13.58 -0.55 -20.14
CA LYS A 305 12.66 -1.59 -20.60
C LYS A 305 11.25 -1.37 -20.06
N ILE A 306 10.35 -0.97 -20.95
CA ILE A 306 8.97 -0.64 -20.62
C ILE A 306 8.05 -1.25 -21.69
N THR A 307 7.02 -1.93 -21.23
CA THR A 307 5.98 -2.50 -22.08
C THR A 307 4.63 -1.95 -21.64
N THR A 308 3.93 -1.28 -22.55
CA THR A 308 2.59 -0.74 -22.33
C THR A 308 1.55 -1.63 -23.02
N ILE A 309 0.55 -2.05 -22.26
CA ILE A 309 -0.57 -2.90 -22.69
C ILE A 309 -1.86 -2.10 -22.56
N THR A 310 -2.59 -1.98 -23.67
CA THR A 310 -3.93 -1.40 -23.65
C THR A 310 -4.97 -2.52 -23.59
N ILE A 311 -5.92 -2.43 -22.66
CA ILE A 311 -7.03 -3.37 -22.50
C ILE A 311 -8.40 -2.72 -22.77
N GLY A 312 -9.39 -3.53 -23.13
CA GLY A 312 -10.81 -3.15 -23.23
C GLY A 312 -11.65 -4.24 -23.89
#